data_AF-A0A2E1E498-F1
#
_entry.id   AF-A0A2E1E498-F1
#
_cell.length_a   1.000
_cell.length_b   1.000
_cell.length_c   1.000
_cell.angle_alpha   90.00
_cell.angle_beta   90.00
_cell.angle_gamma   90.00
#
_symmetry.space_group_name_H-M   'P 1'
#
loop_
_entity.id
_entity.type
_entity.pdbx_description
1 polymer ?
#
loop_
_entity_poly.entity_id
_entity_poly.type
_entity_poly.pdbx_seq_one_letter_code
_entity_poly.pdbx_strand_id
1 'polypeptide(L)'
;MKTSTIHPDNLGATFSTLCVIHCFATPFLFITQSYMLVVPGWWQALNYIFLALSFFAVYKTSQNSSNQIVKTLLFVFWGILAILLISEEFELFHLPEFITYLTGLALAGLHIYNKKYCQCVDDECCVD
;
A
#
# COMPACT_ATOMS: atom_id res chain seq x y z
N MET A 1 -28.62 11.06 4.75
CA MET A 1 -27.25 11.44 4.37
C MET A 1 -26.62 10.22 3.70
N LYS A 2 -26.55 10.21 2.36
CA LYS A 2 -26.05 9.06 1.60
C LYS A 2 -24.52 9.13 1.66
N THR A 3 -23.93 8.54 2.70
CA THR A 3 -22.48 8.38 2.77
C THR A 3 -22.10 7.42 1.65
N SER A 4 -21.50 7.95 0.58
CA SER A 4 -20.89 7.14 -0.47
C SER A 4 -19.77 6.35 0.19
N THR A 5 -20.05 5.14 0.64
CA THR A 5 -19.08 4.27 1.31
C THR A 5 -18.12 3.76 0.25
N ILE A 6 -17.03 4.51 0.05
CA ILE A 6 -15.93 4.09 -0.82
C ILE A 6 -15.43 2.74 -0.31
N HIS A 7 -15.42 1.74 -1.19
CA HIS A 7 -15.04 0.38 -0.82
C HIS A 7 -13.61 0.35 -0.24
N PRO A 8 -13.35 -0.34 0.89
CA PRO A 8 -12.02 -0.39 1.51
C PRO A 8 -10.92 -0.86 0.54
N ASP A 9 -11.23 -1.79 -0.35
CA ASP A 9 -10.30 -2.22 -1.42
C ASP A 9 -9.92 -1.09 -2.39
N ASN A 10 -10.84 -0.18 -2.73
CA ASN A 10 -10.50 0.96 -3.57
C ASN A 10 -9.56 1.93 -2.85
N LEU A 11 -9.80 2.16 -1.56
CA LEU A 11 -8.93 2.99 -0.73
C LEU A 11 -7.54 2.37 -0.62
N GLY A 12 -7.47 1.07 -0.33
CA GLY A 12 -6.22 0.31 -0.24
C GLY A 12 -5.42 0.37 -1.54
N ALA A 13 -6.05 0.07 -2.68
CA ALA A 13 -5.41 0.17 -3.98
C ALA A 13 -4.91 1.60 -4.28
N THR A 14 -5.69 2.62 -3.92
CA THR A 14 -5.32 4.02 -4.14
C THR A 14 -4.12 4.42 -3.29
N PHE A 15 -4.13 4.13 -1.98
CA PHE A 15 -3.03 4.48 -1.08
C PHE A 15 -1.75 3.71 -1.41
N SER A 16 -1.85 2.42 -1.75
CA SER A 16 -0.69 1.64 -2.21
C SER A 16 -0.11 2.19 -3.51
N THR A 17 -0.95 2.60 -4.46
CA THR A 17 -0.47 3.21 -5.72
C THR A 17 0.14 4.59 -5.49
N LEU A 18 -0.45 5.42 -4.63
CA LEU A 18 0.10 6.73 -4.25
C LEU A 18 1.46 6.59 -3.58
N CYS A 19 1.65 5.59 -2.73
CA CYS A 19 2.94 5.27 -2.11
C CYS A 19 4.00 4.95 -3.18
N VAL A 20 3.67 4.12 -4.17
CA VAL A 20 4.59 3.81 -5.29
C VAL A 20 4.93 5.05 -6.11
N ILE A 21 3.92 5.85 -6.48
CA ILE A 21 4.13 7.10 -7.24
C ILE A 21 5.00 8.07 -6.45
N HIS A 22 4.75 8.22 -5.15
CA HIS A 22 5.55 9.06 -4.26
C HIS A 22 7.00 8.60 -4.22
N CYS A 23 7.24 7.31 -3.95
CA CYS A 23 8.60 6.76 -3.89
C CYS A 23 9.33 6.93 -5.23
N PHE A 24 8.64 6.68 -6.36
CA PHE A 24 9.20 6.89 -7.69
C PHE A 24 9.52 8.36 -7.98
N ALA A 25 8.67 9.30 -7.56
CA ALA A 25 8.86 10.73 -7.83
C ALA A 25 9.94 11.37 -6.96
N THR A 26 10.19 10.87 -5.74
CA THR A 26 11.17 11.40 -4.79
C THR A 26 12.57 11.60 -5.41
N PRO A 27 13.23 10.61 -6.03
CA PRO A 27 14.55 10.82 -6.61
C PRO A 27 14.54 11.89 -7.71
N PHE A 28 13.52 11.93 -8.57
CA PHE A 28 13.45 12.93 -9.65
C PHE A 28 13.24 14.35 -9.12
N LEU A 29 12.39 14.52 -8.11
CA LEU A 29 12.11 15.83 -7.54
C LEU A 29 13.34 16.40 -6.83
N PHE A 30 14.05 15.57 -6.06
CA PHE A 30 15.19 16.04 -5.25
C PHE A 30 16.55 15.99 -5.95
N ILE A 31 16.73 15.25 -7.05
CA ILE A 31 17.92 15.35 -7.91
C ILE A 31 18.11 16.78 -8.44
N THR A 32 17.02 17.46 -8.79
CA THR A 32 17.06 18.83 -9.35
C THR A 32 17.30 19.91 -8.29
N GLN A 33 17.09 19.58 -7.02
CA GLN A 33 17.22 20.49 -5.88
C GLN A 33 18.52 20.19 -5.11
N SER A 34 19.61 19.95 -5.83
CA SER A 34 20.94 19.64 -5.25
C SER A 34 21.48 20.70 -4.29
N TYR A 35 20.92 21.92 -4.28
CA TYR A 35 21.23 22.97 -3.31
C TYR A 35 20.55 22.77 -1.94
N MET A 36 19.46 22.00 -1.88
CA MET A 36 18.82 21.58 -0.64
C MET A 36 19.53 20.31 -0.19
N LEU A 37 20.48 20.44 0.75
CA LEU A 37 21.30 19.33 1.26
C LEU A 37 20.49 18.22 1.96
N VAL A 38 19.18 18.39 2.16
CA VAL A 38 18.30 17.50 2.91
C VAL A 38 16.90 17.48 2.29
N VAL A 39 16.31 16.28 2.16
CA VAL A 39 14.91 16.11 1.78
C VAL A 39 14.01 16.73 2.86
N PRO A 40 13.00 17.54 2.51
CA PRO A 40 12.10 18.12 3.50
C PRO A 40 11.38 17.04 4.31
N GLY A 41 11.43 17.12 5.64
CA GLY A 41 10.84 16.10 6.51
C GLY A 41 9.32 15.89 6.33
N TRP A 42 8.60 16.90 5.84
CA TRP A 42 7.17 16.75 5.50
C TRP A 42 6.93 15.83 4.29
N TRP A 43 7.91 15.73 3.38
CA TRP A 43 7.85 14.83 2.23
C TRP A 43 7.99 13.38 2.69
N GLN A 44 8.96 13.11 3.56
CA GLN A 44 9.14 11.78 4.19
C GLN A 44 7.92 11.38 5.03
N ALA A 45 7.29 12.32 5.73
CA ALA A 45 6.07 12.05 6.50
C ALA A 45 4.92 11.45 5.66
N LEU A 46 4.88 11.69 4.35
CA LEU A 46 3.86 11.12 3.47
C LEU A 46 3.94 9.60 3.36
N ASN A 47 5.15 9.02 3.40
CA ASN A 47 5.31 7.56 3.38
C ASN A 47 4.62 6.90 4.56
N TYR A 48 4.79 7.45 5.77
CA TYR A 48 4.10 6.95 6.97
C TYR A 48 2.59 7.10 6.88
N ILE A 49 2.11 8.24 6.37
CA ILE A 49 0.67 8.47 6.22
C ILE A 49 0.07 7.45 5.24
N PHE A 50 0.69 7.24 4.08
CA PHE A 50 0.21 6.25 3.10
C PHE A 50 0.28 4.83 3.64
N LEU A 51 1.35 4.47 4.36
CA LEU A 51 1.51 3.16 4.96
C LEU A 51 0.44 2.89 6.04
N ALA A 52 0.16 3.89 6.90
CA ALA A 52 -0.87 3.80 7.92
C ALA A 52 -2.27 3.68 7.31
N LEU A 53 -2.59 4.49 6.30
CA LEU A 53 -3.89 4.41 5.60
C LEU A 53 -4.05 3.09 4.85
N SER A 54 -2.98 2.57 4.24
CA SER A 54 -2.95 1.25 3.63
C SER A 54 -3.22 0.14 4.65
N PHE A 55 -2.66 0.25 5.87
CA PHE A 55 -2.95 -0.71 6.95
C PHE A 55 -4.44 -0.74 7.31
N PHE A 56 -5.06 0.43 7.49
CA PHE A 56 -6.49 0.50 7.77
C PHE A 56 -7.33 -0.11 6.64
N ALA A 57 -6.92 0.09 5.38
CA ALA A 57 -7.58 -0.54 4.24
C ALA A 57 -7.42 -2.06 4.26
N VAL A 58 -6.22 -2.59 4.49
CA VAL A 58 -5.96 -4.04 4.64
C VAL A 58 -6.79 -4.63 5.78
N TYR A 59 -6.83 -3.98 6.94
CA TYR A 59 -7.62 -4.43 8.09
C TYR A 59 -9.12 -4.50 7.79
N LYS A 60 -9.65 -3.49 7.09
CA LYS A 60 -11.07 -3.47 6.68
C LYS A 60 -11.36 -4.50 5.57
N THR A 61 -10.49 -4.62 4.59
CA THR A 61 -10.58 -5.64 3.54
C THR A 61 -10.55 -7.06 4.13
N SER A 62 -9.68 -7.31 5.11
CA SER A 62 -9.56 -8.62 5.73
C SER A 62 -10.81 -9.04 6.52
N GLN A 63 -11.59 -8.08 7.05
CA GLN A 63 -12.86 -8.38 7.70
C GLN A 63 -13.97 -8.71 6.69
N ASN A 64 -13.91 -8.16 5.48
CA ASN A 64 -14.94 -8.31 4.46
C ASN A 64 -14.65 -9.40 3.42
N SER A 65 -13.43 -9.95 3.43
CA SER A 65 -13.01 -11.02 2.51
C SER A 65 -13.44 -12.40 3.02
N SER A 66 -13.89 -13.29 2.13
CA SER A 66 -14.15 -14.70 2.43
C SER A 66 -12.89 -15.57 2.43
N ASN A 67 -11.90 -15.22 1.62
CA ASN A 67 -10.74 -16.09 1.35
C ASN A 67 -9.59 -15.82 2.33
N GLN A 68 -9.25 -16.83 3.13
CA GLN A 68 -8.16 -16.74 4.12
C GLN A 68 -6.79 -16.51 3.48
N ILE A 69 -6.54 -17.04 2.29
CA ILE A 69 -5.26 -16.87 1.56
C ILE A 69 -5.07 -15.40 1.17
N VAL A 70 -6.11 -14.76 0.62
CA VAL A 70 -6.05 -13.36 0.21
C VAL A 70 -5.81 -12.44 1.41
N LYS A 71 -6.43 -12.75 2.56
CA LYS A 71 -6.18 -12.03 3.82
C LYS A 71 -4.72 -12.13 4.25
N THR A 72 -4.17 -13.35 4.28
CA THR A 72 -2.76 -13.57 4.64
C THR A 72 -1.84 -12.84 3.68
N LEU A 73 -2.09 -12.92 2.37
CA LEU A 73 -1.28 -12.21 1.37
C LEU A 73 -1.33 -10.68 1.56
N LEU A 74 -2.50 -10.09 1.81
CA LEU A 74 -2.61 -8.65 2.07
C LEU A 74 -1.75 -8.20 3.26
N PHE A 75 -1.80 -8.91 4.38
CA PHE A 75 -0.98 -8.59 5.55
C PHE A 75 0.51 -8.84 5.31
N VAL A 76 0.88 -9.92 4.61
CA VAL A 76 2.28 -10.23 4.29
C VAL A 76 2.89 -9.16 3.38
N PHE A 77 2.21 -8.82 2.28
CA PHE A 77 2.70 -7.79 1.36
C PHE A 77 2.73 -6.40 2.01
N TRP A 78 1.75 -6.07 2.86
CA TRP A 78 1.79 -4.83 3.65
C TRP A 78 2.96 -4.82 4.64
N GLY A 79 3.21 -5.92 5.35
CA GLY A 79 4.34 -6.05 6.27
C GLY A 79 5.69 -5.91 5.59
N ILE A 80 5.86 -6.54 4.42
CA ILE A 80 7.07 -6.37 3.60
C ILE A 80 7.24 -4.91 3.19
N LEU A 81 6.18 -4.26 2.69
CA LEU A 81 6.23 -2.86 2.29
C LEU A 81 6.61 -1.94 3.47
N ALA A 82 6.05 -2.19 4.65
CA ALA A 82 6.38 -1.45 5.86
C ALA A 82 7.87 -1.60 6.23
N ILE A 83 8.38 -2.83 6.22
CA ILE A 83 9.79 -3.11 6.53
C ILE A 83 10.71 -2.40 5.53
N LEU A 84 10.39 -2.44 4.23
CA LEU A 84 11.19 -1.79 3.20
C LEU A 84 11.26 -0.27 3.41
N LEU A 85 10.12 0.39 3.58
CA LEU A 85 10.06 1.85 3.77
C LEU A 85 10.76 2.32 5.06
N ILE A 86 10.54 1.60 6.16
CA ILE A 86 11.21 1.92 7.44
C ILE A 86 12.72 1.67 7.33
N SER A 87 13.13 0.57 6.70
CA SER A 87 14.56 0.26 6.54
C SER A 87 15.28 1.30 5.69
N GLU A 88 14.60 1.84 4.68
CA GLU A 88 15.12 2.92 3.83
C GLU A 88 15.27 4.23 4.61
N GLU A 89 14.28 4.60 5.42
CA GLU A 89 14.32 5.87 6.18
C GLU A 89 15.36 5.88 7.32
N PHE A 90 15.56 4.74 7.98
CA PHE A 90 16.58 4.59 9.02
C PHE A 90 17.96 4.22 8.44
N GLU A 91 18.10 4.17 7.11
CA GLU A 91 19.32 3.75 6.40
C GLU A 91 19.90 2.41 6.91
N LEU A 92 19.03 1.51 7.41
CA LEU A 92 19.46 0.24 8.01
C LEU A 92 20.02 -0.71 6.97
N PHE A 93 19.40 -0.73 5.78
CA PHE A 93 19.77 -1.59 4.67
C PHE A 93 19.59 -0.84 3.35
N HIS A 94 20.62 -0.84 2.51
CA HIS A 94 20.51 -0.37 1.12
C HIS A 94 19.86 -1.47 0.26
N LEU A 95 18.54 -1.55 0.34
CA LEU A 95 17.73 -2.42 -0.51
C LEU A 95 17.40 -1.69 -1.83
N PRO A 96 17.31 -2.42 -2.95
CA PRO A 96 16.92 -1.81 -4.21
C PRO A 96 15.45 -1.38 -4.15
N GLU A 97 15.20 -0.09 -4.44
CA GLU A 97 13.86 0.53 -4.47
C GLU A 97 12.86 -0.23 -5.37
N PHE A 98 13.37 -0.96 -6.37
CA PHE A 98 12.58 -1.82 -7.24
C PHE A 98 11.70 -2.81 -6.45
N ILE A 99 12.20 -3.34 -5.34
CA ILE A 99 11.44 -4.26 -4.49
C ILE A 99 10.26 -3.52 -3.85
N THR A 100 10.48 -2.30 -3.33
CA THR A 100 9.43 -1.45 -2.76
C THR A 100 8.32 -1.17 -3.78
N TYR A 101 8.68 -0.85 -5.03
CA TYR A 101 7.71 -0.65 -6.11
C TYR A 101 6.91 -1.90 -6.41
N LEU A 102 7.59 -3.05 -6.55
CA LEU A 102 6.94 -4.32 -6.83
C LEU A 102 5.98 -4.73 -5.71
N THR A 103 6.40 -4.60 -4.45
CA THR A 103 5.57 -4.91 -3.28
C THR A 103 4.36 -3.97 -3.21
N GLY A 104 4.54 -2.67 -3.44
CA GLY A 104 3.43 -1.70 -3.44
C GLY A 104 2.40 -1.97 -4.55
N LEU A 105 2.86 -2.29 -5.77
CA LEU A 105 1.99 -2.67 -6.89
C LEU A 105 1.27 -4.00 -6.63
N ALA A 106 1.97 -4.99 -6.08
CA ALA A 106 1.38 -6.27 -5.71
C ALA A 106 0.27 -6.10 -4.65
N LEU A 107 0.51 -5.24 -3.65
CA LEU A 107 -0.50 -4.91 -2.63
C LEU A 107 -1.73 -4.23 -3.24
N ALA A 108 -1.53 -3.28 -4.16
CA ALA A 108 -2.62 -2.66 -4.90
C ALA A 108 -3.40 -3.68 -5.75
N GLY A 109 -2.68 -4.59 -6.41
CA GLY A 109 -3.25 -5.69 -7.20
C GLY A 109 -4.07 -6.65 -6.35
N LEU A 110 -3.61 -6.99 -5.14
CA LEU A 110 -4.33 -7.83 -4.19
C LEU A 110 -5.65 -7.19 -3.74
N HIS A 111 -5.67 -5.88 -3.50
CA HIS A 111 -6.91 -5.17 -3.21
C HIS A 111 -7.90 -5.23 -4.37
N ILE A 112 -7.43 -5.02 -5.61
CA ILE A 112 -8.27 -5.12 -6.82
C ILE A 112 -8.78 -6.56 -7.01
N TYR A 113 -7.92 -7.55 -6.77
CA TYR A 113 -8.27 -8.97 -6.85
C TYR A 113 -9.34 -9.34 -5.83
N ASN A 114 -9.14 -8.98 -4.57
CA ASN A 114 -10.11 -9.22 -3.50
C ASN A 114 -11.47 -8.59 -3.83
N LYS A 115 -11.45 -7.36 -4.35
CA LYS A 115 -12.66 -6.65 -4.78
C LYS A 115 -13.42 -7.38 -5.88
N LYS A 116 -12.72 -7.99 -6.84
CA LYS A 116 -13.34 -8.61 -8.00
C LYS A 116 -13.86 -10.02 -7.75
N TYR A 117 -13.19 -10.79 -6.89
CA TYR A 117 -13.43 -12.24 -6.79
C TYR A 117 -13.83 -12.74 -5.39
N CYS A 118 -13.62 -11.96 -4.32
CA CYS A 118 -13.76 -12.46 -2.95
C CYS A 118 -14.67 -11.58 -2.07
N GLN A 119 -15.60 -10.84 -2.69
CA GLN A 119 -16.61 -10.07 -1.95
C GLN A 119 -17.86 -10.90 -1.72
N CYS A 120 -18.13 -11.23 -0.45
CA CYS A 120 -19.39 -11.83 -0.05
C CYS A 120 -20.53 -10.83 -0.24
N VAL A 121 -21.32 -11.01 -1.30
CA VAL A 121 -22.59 -10.30 -1.49
C VAL A 121 -23.78 -11.27 -1.50
N ASP A 122 -23.59 -12.55 -1.81
CA ASP A 122 -24.62 -13.59 -1.76
C ASP A 122 -24.02 -14.94 -1.28
N ASP A 123 -24.86 -15.81 -0.70
CA ASP A 123 -24.54 -17.06 0.04
C ASP A 123 -23.75 -18.16 -0.73
N GLU A 124 -23.24 -17.86 -1.93
CA GLU A 124 -22.36 -18.73 -2.71
C GLU A 124 -21.03 -17.99 -2.98
N CYS A 125 -20.13 -17.93 -1.99
CA CYS A 125 -18.86 -17.21 -2.16
C CYS A 125 -17.66 -18.14 -2.11
N CYS A 126 -16.95 -18.20 -3.25
CA CYS A 126 -15.73 -18.96 -3.56
C CYS A 126 -15.96 -20.47 -3.73
N VAL A 127 -16.05 -20.92 -4.99
CA VAL A 127 -15.77 -22.33 -5.32
C VAL A 127 -14.27 -22.52 -5.13
N ASP A 128 -13.92 -23.47 -4.26
CA ASP A 128 -12.55 -23.88 -3.93
C ASP A 128 -11.65 -24.11 -5.17
#